data_AF-A0A355B172-F1
#
_entry.id   AF-A0A355B172-F1
#
_cell.length_a   1.000
_cell.length_b   1.000
_cell.length_c   1.000
_cell.angle_alpha   90.00
_cell.angle_beta   90.00
_cell.angle_gamma   90.00
#
_symmetry.space_group_name_H-M   'P 1'
#
loop_
_entity.id
_entity.type
_entity.pdbx_description
1 polymer ?
#
loop_
_entity_poly.entity_id
_entity_poly.type
_entity_poly.pdbx_seq_one_letter_code
_entity_poly.pdbx_strand_id
1 'polypeptide(L)'
;MTENTEEGVGPSFQEQGFIKPPKVSLIESGFLGDCLVSPRSSKEWDVPTNGASDREVPQALELGPGNLPSTKILENLARGLYIGDLWYVNYSDLISCRMTGLTRFATFWLEGGELQAPVNVVRFDETAYRDLGENLVDMTEEREFLPDSGTYRSRSSGSMKMPGALVEDFNVTM
;
A
#
# COMPACT_ATOMS: atom_id res chain seq x y z
N MET A 1 -1.13 10.10 2.23
CA MET A 1 -0.95 9.17 1.10
C MET A 1 -0.95 9.99 -0.17
N THR A 2 0.06 9.81 -1.01
CA THR A 2 0.35 10.72 -2.13
C THR A 2 0.84 9.90 -3.32
N GLU A 3 0.40 10.22 -4.53
CA GLU A 3 1.11 9.81 -5.75
C GLU A 3 2.31 10.75 -5.91
N ASN A 4 3.52 10.28 -5.62
CA ASN A 4 4.75 11.06 -5.64
C ASN A 4 5.62 10.69 -6.85
N THR A 5 5.27 11.24 -8.02
CA THR A 5 5.98 11.04 -9.28
C THR A 5 7.45 11.47 -9.22
N GLU A 6 7.77 12.52 -8.45
CA GLU A 6 9.12 13.08 -8.35
C GLU A 6 10.13 12.10 -7.73
N GLU A 7 9.72 11.34 -6.71
CA GLU A 7 10.55 10.37 -6.00
C GLU A 7 10.35 8.92 -6.49
N GLY A 8 9.47 8.72 -7.47
CA GLY A 8 9.25 7.42 -8.11
C GLY A 8 10.35 7.06 -9.11
N VAL A 9 10.38 5.79 -9.54
CA VAL A 9 11.31 5.34 -10.61
C VAL A 9 10.74 5.50 -12.03
N GLY A 10 9.44 5.81 -12.14
CA GLY A 10 8.73 5.93 -13.41
C GLY A 10 8.94 7.28 -14.10
N PRO A 11 8.55 7.39 -15.37
CA PRO A 11 8.57 8.66 -16.09
C PRO A 11 7.58 9.67 -15.47
N SER A 12 7.87 10.96 -15.64
CA SER A 12 6.97 12.07 -15.27
C SER A 12 5.84 12.32 -16.28
N PHE A 13 5.58 11.36 -17.16
CA PHE A 13 4.50 11.40 -18.14
C PHE A 13 3.92 9.99 -18.33
N GLN A 14 2.67 9.91 -18.74
CA GLN A 14 1.99 8.64 -18.99
C GLN A 14 2.07 8.22 -20.49
N GLU A 15 1.65 7.00 -20.81
CA GLU A 15 1.73 6.36 -22.13
C GLU A 15 1.24 7.16 -23.36
N GLN A 16 0.28 8.09 -23.21
CA GLN A 16 -0.20 8.98 -24.26
C GLN A 16 0.45 10.38 -24.23
N GLY A 17 1.49 10.57 -23.41
CA GLY A 17 2.35 11.75 -23.39
C GLY A 17 1.88 12.89 -22.48
N PHE A 18 0.85 12.70 -21.66
CA PHE A 18 0.44 13.72 -20.69
C PHE A 18 1.42 13.77 -19.52
N ILE A 19 1.82 14.99 -19.16
CA ILE A 19 2.70 15.24 -18.03
C ILE A 19 1.95 15.03 -16.73
N LYS A 20 2.57 14.30 -15.80
CA LYS A 20 2.11 14.11 -14.44
C LYS A 20 2.65 15.24 -13.56
N PRO A 21 1.88 15.78 -12.60
CA PRO A 21 2.44 16.65 -11.59
C PRO A 21 3.43 15.87 -10.71
N PRO A 22 4.36 16.56 -10.03
CA PRO A 22 5.32 15.91 -9.14
C PRO A 22 4.62 15.17 -8.00
N LYS A 23 3.49 15.70 -7.50
CA LYS A 23 2.70 15.10 -6.42
C LYS A 23 1.20 15.28 -6.65
N VAL A 24 0.40 14.29 -6.28
CA VAL A 24 -1.07 14.36 -6.11
C VAL A 24 -1.42 13.84 -4.73
N SER A 25 -2.10 14.65 -3.91
CA SER A 25 -2.42 14.28 -2.53
C SER A 25 -3.69 13.44 -2.50
N LEU A 26 -3.58 12.13 -2.25
CA LEU A 26 -4.71 11.20 -2.40
C LEU A 26 -5.54 11.08 -1.11
N ILE A 27 -4.86 10.97 0.04
CA ILE A 27 -5.48 10.94 1.37
C ILE A 27 -4.65 11.77 2.32
N GLU A 28 -5.27 12.72 3.01
CA GLU A 28 -4.67 13.60 4.02
C GLU A 28 -5.31 13.34 5.37
N SER A 29 -4.52 12.90 6.35
CA SER A 29 -5.01 12.65 7.72
C SER A 29 -6.28 11.78 7.80
N GLY A 30 -6.39 10.78 6.93
CA GLY A 30 -7.54 9.87 6.84
C GLY A 30 -8.69 10.35 5.97
N PHE A 31 -8.62 11.55 5.40
CA PHE A 31 -9.65 12.12 4.53
C PHE A 31 -9.22 12.09 3.06
N LEU A 32 -10.18 11.89 2.16
CA LEU A 32 -9.94 11.95 0.71
C LEU A 32 -9.39 13.34 0.33
N GLY A 33 -8.30 13.36 -0.41
CA GLY A 33 -7.75 14.54 -1.08
C GLY A 33 -8.22 14.62 -2.52
N ASP A 34 -7.27 14.73 -3.44
CA ASP A 34 -7.47 14.72 -4.89
C ASP A 34 -7.64 13.30 -5.45
N CYS A 35 -8.43 13.20 -6.52
CA CYS A 35 -8.51 11.98 -7.34
C CYS A 35 -7.40 11.96 -8.39
N LEU A 36 -6.99 10.76 -8.79
CA LEU A 36 -6.26 10.58 -10.05
C LEU A 36 -7.24 10.70 -11.21
N VAL A 37 -6.98 11.61 -12.14
CA VAL A 37 -7.89 11.97 -13.23
C VAL A 37 -7.19 11.83 -14.57
N SER A 38 -7.58 10.81 -15.31
CA SER A 38 -7.10 10.54 -16.66
C SER A 38 -7.60 11.61 -17.65
N PRO A 39 -6.93 11.79 -18.80
CA PRO A 39 -7.43 12.67 -19.87
C PRO A 39 -8.82 12.26 -20.38
N ARG A 40 -9.16 10.97 -20.29
CA ARG A 40 -10.49 10.44 -20.66
C ARG A 40 -11.55 10.94 -19.68
N SER A 41 -11.36 10.68 -18.38
CA SER A 41 -12.32 11.09 -17.34
C SER A 41 -12.43 12.60 -17.23
N SER A 42 -11.33 13.32 -17.45
CA SER A 42 -11.33 14.79 -17.55
C SER A 42 -12.33 15.31 -18.59
N LYS A 43 -12.36 14.69 -19.79
CA LYS A 43 -13.32 15.04 -20.83
C LYS A 43 -14.74 14.58 -20.53
N GLU A 44 -14.90 13.42 -19.89
CA GLU A 44 -16.20 12.84 -19.58
C GLU A 44 -16.94 13.64 -18.50
N TRP A 45 -16.21 14.12 -17.49
CA TRP A 45 -16.77 14.75 -16.29
C TRP A 45 -16.50 16.25 -16.18
N ASP A 46 -15.84 16.85 -17.17
CA ASP A 46 -15.46 18.27 -17.19
C ASP A 46 -14.64 18.70 -15.96
N VAL A 47 -13.65 17.88 -15.60
CA VAL A 47 -12.73 18.13 -14.48
C VAL A 47 -11.28 18.21 -14.97
N PRO A 48 -10.38 18.96 -14.31
CA PRO A 48 -8.97 19.01 -14.72
C PRO A 48 -8.29 17.64 -14.64
N THR A 49 -7.54 17.26 -15.67
CA THR A 49 -6.67 16.08 -15.62
C THR A 49 -5.38 16.38 -14.85
N ASN A 50 -4.88 15.40 -14.11
CA ASN A 50 -3.52 15.41 -13.55
C ASN A 50 -2.60 14.40 -14.26
N GLY A 51 -2.93 14.02 -15.50
CA GLY A 51 -2.10 13.11 -16.28
C GLY A 51 -2.06 11.69 -15.74
N ALA A 52 -3.05 11.27 -14.94
CA ALA A 52 -3.17 9.88 -14.53
C ALA A 52 -3.36 8.95 -15.74
N SER A 53 -2.95 7.69 -15.60
CA SER A 53 -3.19 6.66 -16.61
C SER A 53 -4.68 6.33 -16.74
N ASP A 54 -5.06 5.61 -17.79
CA ASP A 54 -6.46 5.20 -18.02
C ASP A 54 -7.07 4.38 -16.87
N ARG A 55 -6.24 3.77 -16.02
CA ARG A 55 -6.68 3.01 -14.85
C ARG A 55 -6.93 3.88 -13.62
N GLU A 56 -6.42 5.11 -13.60
CA GLU A 56 -6.54 6.05 -12.48
C GLU A 56 -6.06 5.46 -11.14
N VAL A 57 -5.00 4.63 -11.22
CA VAL A 57 -4.33 4.05 -10.06
C VAL A 57 -2.94 4.67 -9.87
N PRO A 58 -2.45 4.78 -8.61
CA PRO A 58 -1.10 5.24 -8.33
C PRO A 58 -0.04 4.42 -9.06
N GLN A 59 1.07 5.07 -9.43
CA GLN A 59 2.27 4.43 -10.00
C GLN A 59 3.50 4.69 -9.13
N ALA A 60 3.47 5.68 -8.24
CA ALA A 60 4.52 6.03 -7.30
C ALA A 60 3.90 6.36 -5.93
N LEU A 61 3.30 5.36 -5.28
CA LEU A 61 2.55 5.58 -4.04
C LEU A 61 3.48 5.85 -2.86
N GLU A 62 3.27 6.97 -2.15
CA GLU A 62 3.98 7.29 -0.93
C GLU A 62 3.01 7.38 0.26
N LEU A 63 3.36 6.69 1.33
CA LEU A 63 2.78 6.88 2.66
C LEU A 63 3.77 7.63 3.54
N GLY A 64 3.22 8.50 4.40
CA GLY A 64 4.01 9.19 5.42
C GLY A 64 4.49 8.21 6.51
N PRO A 65 5.50 8.58 7.30
CA PRO A 65 5.94 7.78 8.43
C PRO A 65 4.88 7.79 9.55
N GLY A 66 4.89 6.75 10.38
CA GLY A 66 4.22 6.78 11.69
C GLY A 66 5.18 7.15 12.81
N ASN A 67 4.91 6.67 14.02
CA ASN A 67 5.68 7.01 15.23
C ASN A 67 6.35 5.80 15.89
N LEU A 68 6.30 4.62 15.26
CA LEU A 68 6.90 3.40 15.79
C LEU A 68 8.31 3.18 15.22
N PRO A 69 9.39 3.28 16.02
CA PRO A 69 10.72 2.92 15.54
C PRO A 69 10.79 1.43 15.16
N SER A 70 11.45 1.09 14.05
CA SER A 70 11.60 -0.31 13.59
C SER A 70 12.18 -1.25 14.66
N THR A 71 13.10 -0.73 15.49
CA THR A 71 13.71 -1.45 16.62
C THR A 71 12.71 -1.87 17.71
N LYS A 72 11.50 -1.31 17.70
CA LYS A 72 10.44 -1.52 18.68
C LYS A 72 9.28 -2.35 18.15
N ILE A 73 9.33 -2.82 16.90
CA ILE A 73 8.24 -3.61 16.30
C ILE A 73 7.96 -4.87 17.11
N LEU A 74 8.98 -5.65 17.47
CA LEU A 74 8.78 -6.93 18.17
C LEU A 74 8.17 -6.74 19.57
N GLU A 75 8.62 -5.70 20.27
CA GLU A 75 8.11 -5.32 21.60
C GLU A 75 6.64 -4.89 21.53
N ASN A 76 6.26 -4.08 20.53
CA ASN A 76 4.90 -3.57 20.39
C ASN A 76 3.94 -4.61 19.80
N LEU A 77 4.41 -5.47 18.88
CA LEU A 77 3.60 -6.58 18.38
C LEU A 77 3.27 -7.56 19.52
N ALA A 78 4.23 -7.81 20.43
CA ALA A 78 4.14 -8.60 21.67
C ALA A 78 3.71 -10.08 21.51
N ARG A 79 2.64 -10.34 20.77
CA ARG A 79 2.11 -11.64 20.37
C ARG A 79 1.31 -11.50 19.07
N GLY A 80 1.71 -12.19 18.00
CA GLY A 80 1.00 -12.13 16.73
C GLY A 80 1.81 -12.62 15.54
N LEU A 81 1.41 -12.22 14.34
CA LEU A 81 2.14 -12.52 13.10
C LEU A 81 3.03 -11.34 12.72
N TYR A 82 4.33 -11.60 12.59
CA TYR A 82 5.24 -10.70 11.88
C TYR A 82 5.25 -11.08 10.40
N ILE A 83 4.68 -10.24 9.55
CA ILE A 83 4.46 -10.52 8.12
C ILE A 83 5.43 -9.68 7.29
N GLY A 84 6.32 -10.36 6.53
CA GLY A 84 7.24 -9.69 5.60
C GLY A 84 6.60 -9.26 4.27
N ASP A 85 5.72 -10.08 3.69
CA ASP A 85 5.10 -9.81 2.40
C ASP A 85 3.66 -10.34 2.33
N LEU A 86 2.75 -9.48 1.81
CA LEU A 86 1.40 -9.86 1.43
C LEU A 86 1.36 -10.04 -0.08
N TRP A 87 1.09 -11.28 -0.50
CA TRP A 87 1.19 -11.69 -1.89
C TRP A 87 -0.19 -11.92 -2.51
N TYR A 88 -0.28 -11.65 -3.81
CA TYR A 88 -1.48 -11.87 -4.62
C TYR A 88 -2.73 -11.23 -4.02
N VAL A 89 -2.57 -10.03 -3.49
CA VAL A 89 -3.65 -9.25 -2.91
C VAL A 89 -4.54 -8.74 -4.04
N ASN A 90 -5.81 -9.12 -3.99
CA ASN A 90 -6.82 -8.70 -4.96
C ASN A 90 -8.05 -8.19 -4.21
N TYR A 91 -8.73 -7.21 -4.80
CA TYR A 91 -10.04 -6.81 -4.32
C TYR A 91 -11.07 -7.89 -4.64
N SER A 92 -11.75 -8.40 -3.61
CA SER A 92 -12.92 -9.27 -3.75
C SER A 92 -14.22 -8.44 -3.80
N ASP A 93 -14.23 -7.28 -3.15
CA ASP A 93 -15.26 -6.24 -3.27
C ASP A 93 -14.61 -4.85 -3.15
N LEU A 94 -14.69 -4.06 -4.22
CA LEU A 94 -14.13 -2.71 -4.27
C LEU A 94 -14.89 -1.73 -3.37
N ILE A 95 -16.21 -1.88 -3.23
CA ILE A 95 -17.04 -0.91 -2.51
C ILE A 95 -16.75 -0.97 -1.02
N SER A 96 -16.62 -2.18 -0.47
CA SER A 96 -16.24 -2.37 0.93
C SER A 96 -14.72 -2.37 1.15
N CYS A 97 -13.93 -2.13 0.10
CA CYS A 97 -12.47 -2.25 0.11
C CYS A 97 -12.00 -3.60 0.68
N ARG A 98 -12.72 -4.68 0.36
CA ARG A 98 -12.39 -6.03 0.81
C ARG A 98 -11.35 -6.64 -0.12
N MET A 99 -10.31 -7.19 0.48
CA MET A 99 -9.14 -7.73 -0.17
C MET A 99 -8.91 -9.16 0.33
N THR A 100 -8.57 -10.04 -0.60
CA THR A 100 -8.08 -11.38 -0.28
C THR A 100 -6.68 -11.55 -0.81
N GLY A 101 -5.86 -12.28 -0.05
CA GLY A 101 -4.50 -12.60 -0.42
C GLY A 101 -3.95 -13.73 0.43
N LEU A 102 -2.62 -13.81 0.48
CA LEU A 102 -1.91 -14.74 1.32
C LEU A 102 -0.58 -14.14 1.77
N THR A 103 -0.04 -14.64 2.87
CA THR A 103 1.32 -14.28 3.27
C THR A 103 2.34 -15.00 2.41
N ARG A 104 3.44 -14.34 2.06
CA ARG A 104 4.58 -14.96 1.39
C ARG A 104 5.86 -14.42 2.00
N PHE A 105 6.97 -15.10 1.75
CA PHE A 105 8.31 -14.69 2.15
C PHE A 105 8.42 -14.21 3.62
N ALA A 106 8.79 -15.12 4.51
CA ALA A 106 9.07 -14.81 5.92
C ALA A 106 7.85 -14.25 6.69
N THR A 107 6.97 -15.16 7.11
CA THR A 107 5.97 -14.90 8.16
C THR A 107 6.38 -15.65 9.42
N PHE A 108 6.39 -14.98 10.56
CA PHE A 108 6.78 -15.57 11.84
C PHE A 108 5.70 -15.40 12.89
N TRP A 109 5.51 -16.42 13.72
CA TRP A 109 4.78 -16.28 14.97
C TRP A 109 5.69 -15.61 15.99
N LEU A 110 5.21 -14.53 16.57
CA LEU A 110 5.87 -13.80 17.63
C LEU A 110 5.10 -14.04 18.93
N GLU A 111 5.83 -14.31 20.01
CA GLU A 111 5.26 -14.39 21.36
C GLU A 111 6.31 -13.94 22.38
N GLY A 112 5.91 -13.07 23.31
CA GLY A 112 6.81 -12.56 24.34
C GLY A 112 7.90 -11.62 23.82
N GLY A 113 7.67 -10.96 22.68
CA GLY A 113 8.68 -10.08 22.05
C GLY A 113 9.75 -10.81 21.23
N GLU A 114 9.62 -12.13 21.03
CA GLU A 114 10.59 -12.95 20.31
C GLU A 114 9.92 -13.73 19.17
N LEU A 115 10.64 -13.87 18.04
CA LEU A 115 10.21 -14.69 16.91
C LEU A 115 10.36 -16.18 17.29
N GLN A 116 9.25 -16.89 17.40
CA GLN A 116 9.23 -18.27 17.87
C GLN A 116 9.47 -19.27 16.74
N ALA A 117 8.76 -19.10 15.62
CA ALA A 117 8.84 -20.02 14.49
C ALA A 117 8.33 -19.38 13.20
N PRO A 118 8.85 -19.80 12.03
CA PRO A 118 8.20 -19.49 10.76
C PRO A 118 6.82 -20.16 10.70
N VAL A 119 5.85 -19.47 10.13
CA VAL A 119 4.49 -19.97 9.92
C VAL A 119 4.34 -20.34 8.44
N ASN A 120 3.56 -21.38 8.17
CA ASN A 120 3.15 -21.68 6.80
C ASN A 120 2.39 -20.50 6.20
N VAL A 121 2.30 -20.48 4.87
CA VAL A 121 1.47 -19.54 4.13
C VAL A 121 0.04 -19.58 4.69
N VAL A 122 -0.44 -18.44 5.18
CA VAL A 122 -1.84 -18.26 5.61
C VAL A 122 -2.57 -17.38 4.61
N ARG A 123 -3.85 -17.66 4.39
CA ARG A 123 -4.71 -16.78 3.60
C ARG A 123 -5.33 -15.72 4.50
N PHE A 124 -5.73 -14.62 3.90
CA PHE A 124 -6.54 -13.61 4.58
C PHE A 124 -7.68 -13.15 3.68
N ASP A 125 -8.73 -12.66 4.32
CA ASP A 125 -9.84 -11.94 3.71
C ASP A 125 -10.24 -10.82 4.66
N GLU A 126 -9.83 -9.60 4.33
CA GLU A 126 -9.85 -8.45 5.22
C GLU A 126 -10.22 -7.18 4.45
N THR A 127 -10.57 -6.10 5.15
CA THR A 127 -10.88 -4.81 4.53
C THR A 127 -9.82 -3.77 4.87
N ALA A 128 -9.37 -3.01 3.87
CA ALA A 128 -8.40 -1.93 4.13
C ALA A 128 -9.00 -0.84 5.05
N TYR A 129 -10.32 -0.70 5.08
CA TYR A 129 -11.02 0.23 5.98
C TYR A 129 -10.88 -0.16 7.46
N ARG A 130 -10.82 -1.46 7.77
CA ARG A 130 -10.52 -1.92 9.13
C ARG A 130 -9.03 -1.76 9.41
N ASP A 131 -8.20 -2.35 8.57
CA ASP A 131 -6.74 -2.42 8.77
C ASP A 131 -6.07 -1.05 8.88
N LEU A 132 -6.46 -0.11 8.02
CA LEU A 132 -5.90 1.24 7.96
C LEU A 132 -6.79 2.30 8.64
N GLY A 133 -7.88 1.85 9.28
CA GLY A 133 -8.82 2.69 10.01
C GLY A 133 -8.82 2.35 11.49
N GLU A 134 -9.88 1.69 11.94
CA GLU A 134 -10.12 1.42 13.38
C GLU A 134 -9.10 0.48 14.03
N ASN A 135 -8.45 -0.40 13.26
CA ASN A 135 -7.50 -1.39 13.76
C ASN A 135 -6.03 -0.98 13.58
N LEU A 136 -5.76 0.16 12.95
CA LEU A 136 -4.40 0.66 12.78
C LEU A 136 -3.88 1.20 14.12
N VAL A 137 -2.90 0.52 14.71
CA VAL A 137 -2.28 0.96 15.98
C VAL A 137 -1.24 2.04 15.72
N ASP A 138 -0.28 1.76 14.83
CA ASP A 138 0.75 2.70 14.42
C ASP A 138 1.38 2.25 13.10
N MET A 139 2.22 3.12 12.53
CA MET A 139 3.08 2.81 11.41
C MET A 139 4.54 3.03 11.79
N THR A 140 5.46 2.39 11.08
CA THR A 140 6.88 2.59 11.34
C THR A 140 7.34 4.00 10.96
N GLU A 141 8.31 4.54 11.69
CA GLU A 141 8.99 5.80 11.32
C GLU A 141 9.79 5.60 10.02
N GLU A 142 10.49 4.48 9.93
CA GLU A 142 11.23 4.08 8.75
C GLU A 142 10.28 3.68 7.63
N ARG A 143 10.66 4.02 6.40
CA ARG A 143 9.89 3.72 5.20
C ARG A 143 10.78 3.01 4.21
N GLU A 144 10.26 1.94 3.64
CA GLU A 144 10.96 1.17 2.62
C GLU A 144 10.55 1.66 1.24
N PHE A 145 11.54 1.77 0.35
CA PHE A 145 11.30 2.01 -1.07
C PHE A 145 11.21 0.66 -1.78
N LEU A 146 10.08 0.40 -2.40
CA LEU A 146 9.69 -0.87 -3.01
C LEU A 146 9.46 -0.66 -4.52
N PRO A 147 10.47 -0.92 -5.37
CA PRO A 147 10.26 -0.98 -6.82
C PRO A 147 9.33 -2.14 -7.16
N ASP A 148 8.38 -1.91 -8.06
CA ASP A 148 7.51 -2.97 -8.56
C ASP A 148 8.33 -3.96 -9.41
N SER A 149 8.35 -5.22 -8.97
CA SER A 149 9.06 -6.32 -9.63
C SER A 149 8.25 -6.98 -10.75
N GLY A 150 7.03 -6.50 -11.01
CA GLY A 150 6.14 -6.98 -12.06
C GLY A 150 6.77 -6.94 -13.45
N THR A 151 6.67 -8.05 -14.18
CA THR A 151 7.17 -8.16 -15.57
C THR A 151 6.09 -8.59 -16.55
N TYR A 152 4.84 -8.69 -16.09
CA TYR A 152 3.73 -9.14 -16.91
C TYR A 152 3.43 -8.13 -18.03
N ARG A 153 3.45 -8.60 -19.29
CA ARG A 153 3.46 -7.80 -20.54
C ARG A 153 4.73 -6.97 -20.75
N SER A 154 5.13 -6.18 -19.76
CA SER A 154 6.36 -5.38 -19.77
C SER A 154 6.92 -5.26 -18.36
N ARG A 155 8.18 -4.83 -18.25
CA ARG A 155 8.75 -4.47 -16.94
C ARG A 155 7.98 -3.29 -16.35
N SER A 156 7.55 -3.42 -15.11
CA SER A 156 6.92 -2.34 -14.36
C SER A 156 7.92 -1.22 -14.10
N SER A 157 7.43 0.01 -14.15
CA SER A 157 8.10 1.22 -13.71
C SER A 157 7.45 1.79 -12.46
N GLY A 158 6.58 1.01 -11.82
CA GLY A 158 5.92 1.40 -10.58
C GLY A 158 6.86 1.33 -9.39
N SER A 159 6.53 2.09 -8.36
CA SER A 159 7.20 2.01 -7.06
C SER A 159 6.26 2.41 -5.94
N MET A 160 6.61 2.00 -4.73
CA MET A 160 5.96 2.45 -3.52
C MET A 160 7.02 2.88 -2.49
N LYS A 161 6.68 3.82 -1.62
CA LYS A 161 7.48 4.19 -0.45
C LYS A 161 6.58 4.18 0.76
N MET A 162 6.70 3.16 1.60
CA MET A 162 5.71 2.90 2.65
C MET A 162 6.36 2.46 3.96
N PRO A 163 5.77 2.84 5.11
CA PRO A 163 6.12 2.25 6.40
C PRO A 163 5.52 0.84 6.52
N GLY A 164 5.99 0.07 7.50
CA GLY A 164 5.25 -1.08 8.02
C GLY A 164 4.05 -0.61 8.86
N ALA A 165 3.02 -1.44 8.96
CA ALA A 165 1.83 -1.18 9.77
C ALA A 165 1.72 -2.18 10.92
N LEU A 166 1.44 -1.68 12.12
CA LEU A 166 1.02 -2.49 13.26
C LEU A 166 -0.51 -2.45 13.31
N VAL A 167 -1.13 -3.61 13.14
CA VAL A 167 -2.59 -3.75 13.00
C VAL A 167 -3.10 -4.77 14.01
N GLU A 168 -4.15 -4.39 14.73
CA GLU A 168 -4.89 -5.29 15.63
C GLU A 168 -5.97 -6.06 14.87
N ASP A 169 -6.35 -7.24 15.36
CA ASP A 169 -7.47 -8.02 14.83
C ASP A 169 -7.46 -8.25 13.30
N PHE A 170 -6.27 -8.42 12.72
CA PHE A 170 -6.09 -8.76 11.30
C PHE A 170 -6.59 -10.18 11.02
N ASN A 171 -7.58 -10.33 10.14
CA ASN A 171 -8.25 -11.62 9.92
C ASN A 171 -7.47 -12.54 8.97
N VAL A 172 -6.82 -13.56 9.53
CA VAL A 172 -6.26 -14.68 8.78
C VAL A 172 -7.14 -15.93 8.88
N THR A 173 -7.20 -16.68 7.78
CA THR A 173 -7.86 -17.99 7.70
C THR A 173 -6.81 -19.07 7.48
N MET A 174 -6.82 -20.09 8.35
CA MET A 174 -6.03 -21.32 8.19
C MET A 174 -6.66 -22.28 7.18
#